data_AF-A0A965FFT9-F1
#
_entry.id   AF-A0A965FFT9-F1
#
_cell.length_a   1.000
_cell.length_b   1.000
_cell.length_c   1.000
_cell.angle_alpha   90.00
_cell.angle_beta   90.00
_cell.angle_gamma   90.00
#
_symmetry.space_group_name_H-M   'P 1'
#
loop_
_entity.id
_entity.type
_entity.pdbx_description
1 polymer ?
#
loop_
_entity_poly.entity_id
_entity_poly.type
_entity_poly.pdbx_seq_one_letter_code
_entity_poly.pdbx_strand_id
1 'polypeptide(L)'
;MEVKGFDQVRTKMATLRSLAVMRFRRLMGVGLSLLALGACSESQSPQPKATLLPASGQVALETPKPTSIRAYAAARFLDQASFGPSPSAVAAVQAIGYEKWIDQQLSLPPTQIDGRPLLAWSDRNTLTKEQNNLDNNFNRLETSRAFLQAPDQLRLRVTWALSNFIVVSQNKIFPYGITEYFNMLQRQSLGNFGTLIEEVIRNPAMGQYLDNNQNRKQGACSDCFLNENFGRELMQLFTVGVFMLNKDGSYKKDASGRPIETYSQADVQDITRA
;
A
#
# COMPACT_ATOMS: atom_id res chain seq x y z
N MET A 1 32.76 61.16 6.67
CA MET A 1 31.38 60.66 6.86
C MET A 1 31.47 59.14 6.84
N GLU A 2 31.76 58.40 7.92
CA GLU A 2 31.23 58.45 9.30
C GLU A 2 29.70 58.53 9.29
N VAL A 3 28.88 57.62 9.83
CA VAL A 3 29.01 56.73 11.02
C VAL A 3 28.08 55.50 10.89
N LYS A 4 28.62 54.33 11.32
CA LYS A 4 28.07 53.16 12.06
C LYS A 4 26.56 52.83 12.09
N GLY A 5 26.28 51.53 11.98
CA GLY A 5 24.99 50.93 12.36
C GLY A 5 24.93 49.39 12.30
N PHE A 6 26.00 48.71 12.75
CA PHE A 6 25.95 47.28 13.13
C PHE A 6 25.40 47.18 14.58
N ASP A 7 24.72 46.08 14.91
CA ASP A 7 24.32 45.65 16.26
C ASP A 7 23.19 46.39 17.01
N GLN A 8 21.94 46.14 16.60
CA GLN A 8 20.75 45.91 17.46
C GLN A 8 19.72 45.19 16.58
N VAL A 9 19.47 43.88 16.63
CA VAL A 9 18.46 43.20 17.50
C VAL A 9 18.83 41.70 17.59
N ARG A 10 20.06 41.40 18.01
CA ARG A 10 20.41 40.10 18.58
C ARG A 10 20.99 40.37 19.97
N THR A 11 20.37 39.80 20.99
CA THR A 11 20.87 39.67 22.37
C THR A 11 20.54 40.81 23.34
N LYS A 12 19.39 40.73 24.01
CA LYS A 12 19.29 40.93 25.47
C LYS A 12 18.26 39.97 26.09
N MET A 13 18.79 39.04 26.89
CA MET A 13 18.27 38.53 28.19
C MET A 13 16.98 37.69 28.14
N ALA A 14 16.96 36.36 28.32
CA ALA A 14 17.69 35.51 29.27
C ALA A 14 17.74 36.13 30.69
N THR A 15 16.78 35.74 31.54
CA THR A 15 16.91 35.28 32.95
C THR A 15 15.71 35.76 33.79
N LEU A 16 14.75 34.86 34.10
CA LEU A 16 13.87 34.86 35.29
C LEU A 16 13.20 33.46 35.34
N ARG A 17 13.90 32.44 35.85
CA ARG A 17 13.69 31.83 37.18
C ARG A 17 12.23 31.50 37.55
N SER A 18 11.93 30.21 37.45
CA SER A 18 11.28 29.34 38.46
C SER A 18 10.02 29.83 39.17
N LEU A 19 8.89 29.14 38.97
CA LEU A 19 8.07 28.47 40.00
C LEU A 19 6.70 28.07 39.40
N ALA A 20 6.54 26.78 39.09
CA ALA A 20 5.25 26.08 39.16
C ALA A 20 5.52 24.57 39.14
N VAL A 21 6.04 24.09 40.26
CA VAL A 21 5.93 22.69 40.68
C VAL A 21 4.48 22.46 41.06
N MET A 22 3.80 21.46 40.48
CA MET A 22 3.14 20.43 41.31
C MET A 22 2.74 19.20 40.48
N ARG A 23 3.45 18.11 40.75
CA ARG A 23 3.00 16.72 40.58
C ARG A 23 1.80 16.50 41.50
N PHE A 24 0.78 15.74 41.08
CA PHE A 24 0.08 14.88 42.04
C PHE A 24 -0.36 13.57 41.40
N ARG A 25 0.05 12.49 42.07
CA ARG A 25 -0.25 11.07 41.79
C ARG A 25 -1.63 10.72 42.36
N ARG A 26 -2.24 9.72 41.70
CA ARG A 26 -3.14 8.66 42.20
C ARG A 26 -3.44 8.65 43.72
N LEU A 27 -4.73 8.50 44.05
CA LEU A 27 -5.32 7.65 45.10
C LEU A 27 -6.81 7.44 44.73
N MET A 28 -7.23 6.22 44.42
CA MET A 28 -8.03 5.34 45.29
C MET A 28 -9.38 5.94 45.74
N GLY A 29 -10.46 5.37 45.20
CA GLY A 29 -11.82 5.44 45.74
C GLY A 29 -12.47 4.08 45.55
N VAL A 30 -12.37 3.25 46.60
CA VAL A 30 -13.09 1.99 46.76
C VAL A 30 -14.55 2.31 47.08
N GLY A 31 -15.47 1.80 46.27
CA GLY A 31 -16.92 1.84 46.49
C GLY A 31 -17.49 0.44 46.44
N LEU A 32 -17.65 -0.13 47.63
CA LEU A 32 -18.11 -1.47 47.96
C LEU A 32 -19.63 -1.62 47.73
N SER A 33 -20.07 -2.64 47.00
CA SER A 33 -21.42 -3.20 47.11
C SER A 33 -21.37 -4.73 46.97
N LEU A 34 -21.28 -5.39 48.13
CA LEU A 34 -21.77 -6.76 48.39
C LEU A 34 -23.31 -6.77 48.20
N LEU A 35 -24.09 -7.83 47.91
CA LEU A 35 -24.00 -9.28 48.10
C LEU A 35 -25.21 -9.87 47.35
N ALA A 36 -25.03 -10.90 46.52
CA ALA A 36 -26.07 -11.89 46.20
C ALA A 36 -25.38 -13.16 45.67
N LEU A 37 -24.83 -13.96 46.57
CA LEU A 37 -24.39 -15.33 46.30
C LEU A 37 -25.61 -16.24 46.38
N GLY A 38 -26.22 -16.51 45.23
CA GLY A 38 -27.13 -17.62 45.00
C GLY A 38 -26.44 -18.64 44.11
N ALA A 39 -26.22 -19.83 44.64
CA ALA A 39 -25.53 -20.93 44.01
C ALA A 39 -26.20 -21.40 42.70
N CYS A 40 -25.44 -21.43 41.60
CA CYS A 40 -25.60 -22.38 40.52
C CYS A 40 -24.20 -22.86 40.13
N SER A 41 -23.84 -24.05 40.59
CA SER A 41 -22.68 -24.80 40.12
C SER A 41 -22.95 -25.24 38.69
N GLU A 42 -22.44 -24.50 37.71
CA GLU A 42 -22.38 -24.97 36.32
C GLU A 42 -21.07 -25.74 36.13
N SER A 43 -21.20 -27.04 35.89
CA SER A 43 -20.10 -27.94 35.59
C SER A 43 -19.33 -27.47 34.35
N GLN A 44 -18.14 -26.93 34.56
CA GLN A 44 -17.20 -26.62 33.48
C GLN A 44 -16.79 -27.91 32.77
N SER A 45 -17.45 -28.17 31.64
CA SER A 45 -16.96 -29.11 30.64
C SER A 45 -15.67 -28.53 30.06
N PRO A 46 -14.57 -29.28 29.95
CA PRO A 46 -13.33 -28.76 29.41
C PRO A 46 -13.55 -28.36 27.94
N GLN A 47 -13.45 -27.06 27.67
CA GLN A 47 -13.42 -26.53 26.31
C GLN A 47 -12.18 -27.07 25.59
N PRO A 48 -12.31 -27.70 24.41
CA PRO A 48 -11.15 -28.17 23.67
C PRO A 48 -10.30 -26.97 23.24
N LYS A 49 -9.02 -26.98 23.62
CA LYS A 49 -8.02 -26.03 23.09
C LYS A 49 -8.06 -26.12 21.57
N ALA A 50 -8.29 -24.99 20.90
CA ALA A 50 -8.17 -24.87 19.46
C ALA A 50 -6.78 -25.36 19.04
N THR A 51 -6.74 -26.56 18.47
CA THR A 51 -5.52 -27.16 17.95
C THR A 51 -5.47 -26.74 16.49
N LEU A 52 -4.43 -25.98 16.11
CA LEU A 52 -4.15 -25.76 14.70
C LEU A 52 -3.95 -27.13 14.06
N LEU A 53 -4.84 -27.48 13.12
CA LEU A 53 -4.70 -28.71 12.35
C LEU A 53 -3.35 -28.65 11.63
N PRO A 54 -2.50 -29.69 11.74
CA PRO A 54 -1.27 -29.72 10.98
C PRO A 54 -1.63 -29.66 9.50
N ALA A 55 -1.08 -28.68 8.78
CA ALA A 55 -1.14 -28.59 7.33
C ALA A 55 -0.35 -29.76 6.73
N SER A 56 -0.95 -30.95 6.76
CA SER A 56 -0.50 -32.16 6.09
C SER A 56 -1.07 -32.25 4.67
N GLY A 57 -1.44 -31.09 4.09
CA GLY A 57 -1.77 -30.96 2.69
C GLY A 57 -0.53 -31.08 1.82
N GLN A 58 0.08 -32.27 1.78
CA GLN A 58 0.85 -32.66 0.61
C GLN A 58 -0.13 -32.64 -0.57
N VAL A 59 0.09 -31.71 -1.50
CA VAL A 59 -0.61 -31.70 -2.79
C VAL A 59 -0.12 -32.94 -3.53
N ALA A 60 -0.88 -34.03 -3.42
CA ALA A 60 -0.75 -35.12 -4.37
C ALA A 60 -1.13 -34.57 -5.75
N LEU A 61 -0.29 -34.79 -6.75
CA LEU A 61 -0.64 -34.53 -8.15
C LEU A 61 -1.73 -35.54 -8.55
N GLU A 62 -2.97 -35.20 -8.26
CA GLU A 62 -4.14 -35.90 -8.78
C GLU A 62 -4.21 -35.64 -10.29
N THR A 63 -4.07 -36.68 -11.10
CA THR A 63 -4.45 -36.61 -12.52
C THR A 63 -5.94 -36.28 -12.61
N PRO A 64 -6.35 -35.14 -13.21
CA PRO A 64 -7.74 -34.70 -13.13
C PRO A 64 -8.65 -35.66 -13.89
N LYS A 65 -9.44 -36.44 -13.16
CA LYS A 65 -10.68 -37.01 -13.66
C LYS A 65 -11.74 -35.90 -13.56
N PRO A 66 -12.46 -35.53 -14.63
CA PRO A 66 -13.32 -34.36 -14.62
C PRO A 66 -14.52 -34.63 -13.70
N THR A 67 -14.38 -34.23 -12.45
CA THR A 67 -15.53 -33.96 -11.59
C THR A 67 -15.93 -32.54 -11.96
N SER A 68 -17.13 -32.37 -12.52
CA SER A 68 -17.65 -31.05 -12.84
C SER A 68 -17.43 -30.12 -11.64
N ILE A 69 -16.68 -29.03 -11.84
CA ILE A 69 -16.44 -28.06 -10.77
C ILE A 69 -17.81 -27.61 -10.28
N ARG A 70 -18.08 -27.73 -8.99
CA ARG A 70 -19.36 -27.30 -8.43
C ARG A 70 -19.46 -25.78 -8.50
N ALA A 71 -20.66 -25.25 -8.74
CA ALA A 71 -20.88 -23.80 -8.85
C ALA A 71 -20.32 -23.02 -7.65
N TYR A 72 -20.47 -23.56 -6.43
CA TYR A 72 -19.90 -22.96 -5.21
C TYR A 72 -18.37 -22.90 -5.24
N ALA A 73 -17.70 -23.94 -5.72
CA ALA A 73 -16.25 -23.99 -5.81
C ALA A 73 -15.72 -23.03 -6.89
N ALA A 74 -16.43 -22.91 -8.02
CA ALA A 74 -16.13 -21.91 -9.05
C ALA A 74 -16.35 -20.48 -8.52
N ALA A 75 -17.43 -20.22 -7.79
CA ALA A 75 -17.72 -18.91 -7.21
C ALA A 75 -16.64 -18.48 -6.19
N ARG A 76 -16.27 -19.37 -5.26
CA ARG A 76 -15.20 -19.11 -4.28
C ARG A 76 -13.85 -18.83 -4.93
N PHE A 77 -13.53 -19.55 -6.01
CA PHE A 77 -12.33 -19.28 -6.80
C PHE A 77 -12.37 -17.87 -7.38
N LEU A 78 -13.49 -17.46 -7.99
CA LEU A 78 -13.67 -16.12 -8.55
C LEU A 78 -13.64 -15.01 -7.48
N ASP A 79 -14.14 -15.23 -6.26
CA ASP A 79 -13.99 -14.25 -5.16
C ASP A 79 -12.53 -13.88 -4.86
N GLN A 80 -11.61 -14.83 -5.11
CA GLN A 80 -10.18 -14.63 -4.92
C GLN A 80 -9.48 -14.13 -6.19
N ALA A 81 -9.89 -14.65 -7.35
CA ALA A 81 -9.23 -14.43 -8.63
C ALA A 81 -9.82 -13.28 -9.47
N SER A 82 -10.97 -12.72 -9.09
CA SER A 82 -11.64 -11.59 -9.77
C SER A 82 -12.16 -10.56 -8.75
N PHE A 83 -12.98 -9.60 -9.20
CA PHE A 83 -13.79 -8.73 -8.34
C PHE A 83 -15.12 -9.35 -7.90
N GLY A 84 -15.27 -10.68 -8.07
CA GLY A 84 -16.42 -11.45 -7.64
C GLY A 84 -17.00 -12.31 -8.77
N PRO A 85 -17.81 -13.32 -8.41
CA PRO A 85 -18.45 -14.20 -9.36
C PRO A 85 -19.65 -13.53 -10.05
N SER A 86 -19.79 -13.79 -11.35
CA SER A 86 -21.05 -13.64 -12.08
C SER A 86 -21.57 -15.01 -12.52
N PRO A 87 -22.88 -15.17 -12.81
CA PRO A 87 -23.41 -16.44 -13.31
C PRO A 87 -22.67 -16.96 -14.56
N SER A 88 -22.29 -16.07 -15.47
CA SER A 88 -21.53 -16.43 -16.67
C SER A 88 -20.09 -16.83 -16.37
N ALA A 89 -19.40 -16.13 -15.45
CA ALA A 89 -18.04 -16.48 -15.05
C ALA A 89 -17.99 -17.82 -14.32
N VAL A 90 -18.96 -18.10 -13.44
CA VAL A 90 -19.10 -19.40 -12.76
C VAL A 90 -19.28 -20.50 -13.80
N ALA A 91 -20.23 -20.35 -14.73
CA ALA A 91 -20.47 -21.33 -15.79
C ALA A 91 -19.21 -21.56 -16.66
N ALA A 92 -18.46 -20.49 -16.96
CA ALA A 92 -17.21 -20.60 -17.72
C ALA A 92 -16.17 -21.46 -16.98
N VAL A 93 -15.90 -21.17 -15.70
CA VAL A 93 -14.96 -21.96 -14.88
C VAL A 93 -15.43 -23.42 -14.78
N GLN A 94 -16.72 -23.67 -14.61
CA GLN A 94 -17.27 -25.03 -14.57
C GLN A 94 -17.04 -25.80 -15.88
N ALA A 95 -17.09 -25.10 -17.01
CA ALA A 95 -16.92 -25.69 -18.34
C ALA A 95 -15.45 -25.95 -18.69
N ILE A 96 -14.55 -25.02 -18.36
CA ILE A 96 -13.15 -25.06 -18.85
C ILE A 96 -12.13 -25.47 -17.79
N GLY A 97 -12.47 -25.42 -16.50
CA GLY A 97 -11.52 -25.64 -15.41
C GLY A 97 -10.86 -24.35 -14.92
N TYR A 98 -10.19 -24.41 -13.77
CA TYR A 98 -9.50 -23.26 -13.18
C TYR A 98 -8.30 -22.83 -14.02
N GLU A 99 -7.47 -23.79 -14.44
CA GLU A 99 -6.21 -23.58 -15.14
C GLU A 99 -6.46 -22.91 -16.50
N LYS A 100 -7.40 -23.45 -17.30
CA LYS A 100 -7.76 -22.84 -18.59
C LYS A 100 -8.38 -21.45 -18.42
N TRP A 101 -9.14 -21.21 -17.35
CA TRP A 101 -9.67 -19.88 -17.08
C TRP A 101 -8.54 -18.89 -16.74
N ILE A 102 -7.57 -19.31 -15.92
CA ILE A 102 -6.36 -18.51 -15.62
C ILE A 102 -5.59 -18.22 -16.90
N ASP A 103 -5.30 -19.23 -17.73
CA ASP A 103 -4.58 -19.06 -19.00
C ASP A 103 -5.28 -18.05 -19.92
N GLN A 104 -6.62 -18.12 -20.02
CA GLN A 104 -7.41 -17.13 -20.75
C GLN A 104 -7.22 -15.73 -20.17
N GLN A 105 -7.31 -15.58 -18.85
CA GLN A 105 -7.13 -14.28 -18.20
C GLN A 105 -5.72 -13.69 -18.39
N LEU A 106 -4.69 -14.52 -18.34
CA LEU A 106 -3.31 -14.10 -18.57
C LEU A 106 -3.08 -13.63 -20.01
N SER A 107 -3.85 -14.16 -20.97
CA SER A 107 -3.76 -13.80 -22.39
C SER A 107 -4.48 -12.48 -22.75
N LEU A 108 -5.36 -11.98 -21.88
CA LEU A 108 -6.13 -10.77 -22.17
C LEU A 108 -5.24 -9.52 -22.12
N PRO A 109 -5.43 -8.57 -23.07
CA PRO A 109 -4.76 -7.29 -23.02
C PRO A 109 -5.24 -6.50 -21.79
N PRO A 110 -4.39 -5.60 -21.25
CA PRO A 110 -4.77 -4.79 -20.10
C PRO A 110 -5.91 -3.84 -20.46
N THR A 111 -6.94 -3.79 -19.62
CA THR A 111 -7.92 -2.72 -19.67
C THR A 111 -7.25 -1.40 -19.28
N GLN A 112 -7.48 -0.36 -20.08
CA GLN A 112 -6.95 0.99 -19.85
C GLN A 112 -8.11 1.98 -19.81
N ILE A 113 -8.02 2.95 -18.92
CA ILE A 113 -8.98 4.05 -18.81
C ILE A 113 -8.46 5.19 -19.68
N ASP A 114 -9.31 5.70 -20.58
CA ASP A 114 -8.97 6.89 -21.36
C ASP A 114 -8.97 8.12 -20.45
N GLY A 115 -7.77 8.63 -20.14
CA GLY A 115 -7.60 9.83 -19.32
C GLY A 115 -7.86 11.15 -20.05
N ARG A 116 -8.00 11.15 -21.39
CA ARG A 116 -8.16 12.40 -22.19
C ARG A 116 -9.35 13.28 -21.80
N PRO A 117 -10.50 12.74 -21.34
CA PRO A 117 -11.61 13.57 -20.87
C PRO A 117 -11.33 14.34 -19.57
N LEU A 118 -10.29 13.95 -18.82
CA LEU A 118 -9.90 14.67 -17.60
C LEU A 118 -9.22 15.98 -17.98
N LEU A 119 -9.66 17.07 -17.34
CA LEU A 119 -9.23 18.44 -17.68
C LEU A 119 -7.80 18.77 -17.21
N ALA A 120 -7.12 17.81 -16.58
CA ALA A 120 -5.90 17.94 -15.81
C ALA A 120 -4.60 18.10 -16.63
N TRP A 121 -4.67 18.74 -17.81
CA TRP A 121 -3.59 19.61 -18.26
C TRP A 121 -3.54 20.94 -17.47
N SER A 122 -4.59 21.24 -16.71
CA SER A 122 -4.71 22.47 -15.91
C SER A 122 -4.37 22.23 -14.43
N ASP A 123 -3.66 23.19 -13.83
CA ASP A 123 -3.32 23.19 -12.40
C ASP A 123 -4.60 23.16 -11.53
N ARG A 124 -4.61 22.43 -10.40
CA ARG A 124 -5.78 22.29 -9.48
C ARG A 124 -6.19 23.67 -8.98
N ASN A 125 -5.22 24.58 -8.90
CA ASN A 125 -5.40 25.96 -8.50
C ASN A 125 -6.17 26.79 -9.56
N THR A 126 -6.33 26.27 -10.78
CA THR A 126 -7.05 26.92 -11.88
C THR A 126 -8.42 26.31 -12.16
N LEU A 127 -8.67 25.08 -11.68
CA LEU A 127 -9.96 24.41 -11.83
C LEU A 127 -10.99 24.96 -10.84
N THR A 128 -12.23 25.20 -11.30
CA THR A 128 -13.34 25.45 -10.39
C THR A 128 -13.64 24.21 -9.55
N LYS A 129 -14.38 24.39 -8.45
CA LYS A 129 -14.81 23.28 -7.60
C LYS A 129 -15.64 22.26 -8.40
N GLU A 130 -16.49 22.74 -9.29
CA GLU A 130 -17.34 21.90 -10.15
C GLU A 130 -16.50 21.08 -11.12
N GLN A 131 -15.50 21.68 -11.76
CA GLN A 131 -14.59 20.96 -12.67
C GLN A 131 -13.78 19.89 -11.92
N ASN A 132 -13.24 20.24 -10.75
CA ASN A 132 -12.55 19.27 -9.89
C ASN A 132 -13.48 18.09 -9.50
N ASN A 133 -14.75 18.36 -9.18
CA ASN A 133 -15.71 17.30 -8.87
C ASN A 133 -16.02 16.41 -10.07
N LEU A 134 -16.15 16.98 -11.27
CA LEU A 134 -16.37 16.22 -12.50
C LEU A 134 -15.20 15.27 -12.80
N ASP A 135 -13.97 15.75 -12.70
CA ASP A 135 -12.77 14.93 -12.93
C ASP A 135 -12.67 13.77 -11.91
N ASN A 136 -12.93 14.03 -10.63
CA ASN A 136 -12.94 12.99 -9.60
C ASN A 136 -14.07 11.97 -9.84
N ASN A 137 -15.26 12.44 -10.23
CA ASN A 137 -16.38 11.56 -10.56
C ASN A 137 -16.08 10.68 -11.79
N PHE A 138 -15.46 11.24 -12.83
CA PHE A 138 -15.03 10.49 -14.00
C PHE A 138 -14.03 9.41 -13.62
N ASN A 139 -12.94 9.75 -12.91
CA ASN A 139 -11.94 8.78 -12.48
C ASN A 139 -12.57 7.64 -11.66
N ARG A 140 -13.44 7.97 -10.69
CA ARG A 140 -14.13 6.96 -9.88
C ARG A 140 -15.04 6.07 -10.72
N LEU A 141 -15.81 6.65 -11.63
CA LEU A 141 -16.76 5.90 -12.47
C LEU A 141 -16.03 4.94 -13.41
N GLU A 142 -15.02 5.41 -14.13
CA GLU A 142 -14.29 4.56 -15.09
C GLU A 142 -13.44 3.50 -14.38
N THR A 143 -12.87 3.80 -13.21
CA THR A 143 -12.19 2.79 -12.38
C THR A 143 -13.16 1.73 -11.89
N SER A 144 -14.37 2.13 -11.47
CA SER A 144 -15.41 1.19 -11.04
C SER A 144 -15.91 0.35 -12.21
N ARG A 145 -16.06 0.94 -13.39
CA ARG A 145 -16.40 0.23 -14.63
C ARG A 145 -15.33 -0.80 -14.97
N ALA A 146 -14.05 -0.46 -14.87
CA ALA A 146 -12.96 -1.40 -15.10
C ALA A 146 -13.08 -2.62 -14.16
N PHE A 147 -13.19 -2.39 -12.85
CA PHE A 147 -13.28 -3.48 -11.88
C PHE A 147 -14.52 -4.36 -12.07
N LEU A 148 -15.67 -3.78 -12.39
CA LEU A 148 -16.94 -4.53 -12.44
C LEU A 148 -17.24 -5.16 -13.80
N GLN A 149 -16.70 -4.62 -14.89
CA GLN A 149 -17.18 -4.96 -16.25
C GLN A 149 -16.06 -5.41 -17.19
N ALA A 150 -14.79 -5.09 -16.91
CA ALA A 150 -13.74 -5.43 -17.85
C ALA A 150 -13.40 -6.94 -17.83
N PRO A 151 -12.97 -7.51 -18.96
CA PRO A 151 -12.83 -8.96 -19.11
C PRO A 151 -11.58 -9.53 -18.41
N ASP A 152 -10.54 -8.72 -18.18
CA ASP A 152 -9.24 -9.07 -17.59
C ASP A 152 -9.25 -9.02 -16.06
N GLN A 153 -10.26 -9.66 -15.47
CA GLN A 153 -10.54 -9.66 -14.03
C GLN A 153 -9.37 -10.10 -13.15
N LEU A 154 -8.59 -11.11 -13.56
CA LEU A 154 -7.40 -11.53 -12.81
C LEU A 154 -6.35 -10.42 -12.78
N ARG A 155 -6.10 -9.76 -13.92
CA ARG A 155 -5.18 -8.65 -14.05
C ARG A 155 -5.62 -7.46 -13.18
N LEU A 156 -6.92 -7.15 -13.18
CA LEU A 156 -7.52 -6.15 -12.30
C LEU A 156 -7.33 -6.48 -10.83
N ARG A 157 -7.49 -7.75 -10.44
CA ARG A 157 -7.28 -8.19 -9.06
C ARG A 157 -5.83 -8.02 -8.62
N VAL A 158 -4.88 -8.36 -9.49
CA VAL A 158 -3.44 -8.16 -9.23
C VAL A 158 -3.09 -6.67 -9.20
N THR A 159 -3.61 -5.88 -10.14
CA THR A 159 -3.43 -4.41 -10.16
C THR A 159 -3.94 -3.78 -8.87
N TRP A 160 -5.11 -4.20 -8.38
CA TRP A 160 -5.64 -3.73 -7.11
C TRP A 160 -4.71 -4.10 -5.95
N ALA A 161 -4.23 -5.35 -5.88
CA ALA A 161 -3.27 -5.74 -4.86
C ALA A 161 -2.01 -4.86 -4.91
N LEU A 162 -1.41 -4.67 -6.10
CA LEU A 162 -0.25 -3.81 -6.29
C LEU A 162 -0.52 -2.37 -5.86
N SER A 163 -1.71 -1.83 -6.14
CA SER A 163 -2.06 -0.46 -5.73
C SER A 163 -2.16 -0.26 -4.21
N ASN A 164 -2.31 -1.35 -3.43
CA ASN A 164 -2.28 -1.31 -1.96
C ASN A 164 -0.84 -1.43 -1.40
N PHE A 165 0.10 -1.97 -2.16
CA PHE A 165 1.50 -2.09 -1.76
C PHE A 165 2.35 -0.91 -2.27
N ILE A 166 2.16 -0.51 -3.52
CA ILE A 166 2.87 0.57 -4.19
C ILE A 166 1.90 1.75 -4.35
N VAL A 167 1.70 2.46 -3.25
CA VAL A 167 0.60 3.41 -3.08
C VAL A 167 0.92 4.80 -3.67
N VAL A 168 -0.12 5.45 -4.19
CA VAL A 168 -0.19 6.91 -4.40
C VAL A 168 -1.50 7.42 -3.80
N SER A 169 -1.60 8.72 -3.51
CA SER A 169 -2.79 9.30 -2.87
C SER A 169 -3.48 10.35 -3.74
N GLN A 170 -4.80 10.25 -3.87
CA GLN A 170 -5.67 11.25 -4.51
C GLN A 170 -5.61 12.63 -3.80
N ASN A 171 -5.15 12.66 -2.54
CA ASN A 171 -4.94 13.91 -1.80
C ASN A 171 -3.80 14.74 -2.39
N LYS A 172 -2.73 14.08 -2.87
CA LYS A 172 -1.58 14.73 -3.50
C LYS A 172 -1.66 14.73 -5.03
N ILE A 173 -2.23 13.67 -5.61
CA ILE A 173 -2.19 13.41 -7.05
C ILE A 173 -3.53 13.71 -7.71
N PHE A 174 -3.45 14.39 -8.84
CA PHE A 174 -4.59 14.75 -9.68
C PHE A 174 -5.28 13.53 -10.30
N PRO A 175 -6.59 13.60 -10.61
CA PRO A 175 -7.32 12.50 -11.21
C PRO A 175 -6.64 11.91 -12.46
N TYR A 176 -6.05 12.75 -13.32
CA TYR A 176 -5.31 12.25 -14.49
C TYR A 176 -4.06 11.46 -14.10
N GLY A 177 -3.25 11.95 -13.17
CA GLY A 177 -2.09 11.22 -12.65
C GLY A 177 -2.49 9.89 -11.98
N ILE A 178 -3.62 9.86 -11.27
CA ILE A 178 -4.17 8.63 -10.69
C ILE A 178 -4.61 7.64 -11.78
N THR A 179 -5.29 8.12 -12.82
CA THR A 179 -5.69 7.30 -13.98
C THR A 179 -4.46 6.72 -14.69
N GLU A 180 -3.45 7.54 -14.97
CA GLU A 180 -2.24 7.07 -15.65
C GLU A 180 -1.39 6.12 -14.78
N TYR A 181 -1.37 6.35 -13.46
CA TYR A 181 -0.74 5.43 -12.53
C TYR A 181 -1.46 4.06 -12.50
N PHE A 182 -2.80 4.06 -12.44
CA PHE A 182 -3.60 2.83 -12.57
C PHE A 182 -3.34 2.12 -13.91
N ASN A 183 -3.33 2.87 -15.01
CA ASN A 183 -3.06 2.33 -16.35
C ASN A 183 -1.66 1.69 -16.43
N MET A 184 -0.64 2.32 -15.83
CA MET A 184 0.71 1.75 -15.74
C MET A 184 0.72 0.44 -14.94
N LEU A 185 0.11 0.42 -13.75
CA LEU A 185 0.00 -0.81 -12.95
C LEU A 185 -0.73 -1.90 -13.73
N GLN A 186 -1.81 -1.58 -14.44
CA GLN A 186 -2.52 -2.52 -15.30
C GLN A 186 -1.62 -3.16 -16.35
N ARG A 187 -0.84 -2.36 -17.08
CA ARG A 187 0.10 -2.86 -18.09
C ARG A 187 1.13 -3.81 -17.48
N GLN A 188 1.66 -3.48 -16.31
CA GLN A 188 2.77 -4.21 -15.69
C GLN A 188 2.36 -5.31 -14.69
N SER A 189 1.08 -5.40 -14.32
CA SER A 189 0.59 -6.27 -13.24
C SER A 189 0.88 -7.76 -13.41
N LEU A 190 0.95 -8.25 -14.64
CA LEU A 190 1.30 -9.65 -14.95
C LEU A 190 2.71 -9.79 -15.56
N GLY A 191 3.52 -8.74 -15.48
CA GLY A 191 4.84 -8.65 -16.09
C GLY A 191 6.00 -8.96 -15.13
N ASN A 192 7.20 -8.53 -15.52
CA ASN A 192 8.40 -8.66 -14.69
C ASN A 192 8.41 -7.58 -13.58
N PHE A 193 8.70 -7.98 -12.34
CA PHE A 193 8.73 -7.07 -11.21
C PHE A 193 9.77 -5.94 -11.36
N GLY A 194 10.93 -6.21 -11.94
CA GLY A 194 11.94 -5.18 -12.22
C GLY A 194 11.42 -4.10 -13.18
N THR A 195 10.73 -4.51 -14.25
CA THR A 195 10.08 -3.58 -15.19
C THR A 195 8.97 -2.79 -14.51
N LEU A 196 8.15 -3.42 -13.67
CA LEU A 196 7.13 -2.72 -12.87
C LEU A 196 7.76 -1.61 -12.01
N ILE A 197 8.83 -1.93 -11.29
CA ILE A 197 9.51 -0.98 -10.41
C ILE A 197 10.17 0.14 -11.22
N GLU A 198 10.78 -0.16 -12.37
CA GLU A 198 11.32 0.89 -13.25
C GLU A 198 10.23 1.88 -13.71
N GLU A 199 9.07 1.37 -14.14
CA GLU A 199 7.94 2.20 -14.55
C GLU A 199 7.36 3.02 -13.39
N VAL A 200 7.29 2.44 -12.18
CA VAL A 200 6.90 3.16 -10.95
C VAL A 200 7.85 4.32 -10.67
N ILE A 201 9.17 4.09 -10.77
CA ILE A 201 10.18 5.11 -10.49
C ILE A 201 10.10 6.27 -11.47
N ARG A 202 9.81 5.99 -12.74
CA ARG A 202 9.70 7.00 -13.79
C ARG A 202 8.32 7.69 -13.84
N ASN A 203 7.36 7.24 -13.03
CA ASN A 203 5.99 7.76 -13.10
C ASN A 203 5.85 9.13 -12.40
N PRO A 204 5.33 10.17 -13.07
CA PRO A 204 5.16 11.50 -12.47
C PRO A 204 4.29 11.53 -11.22
N ALA A 205 3.25 10.69 -11.13
CA ALA A 205 2.40 10.62 -9.94
C ALA A 205 3.18 10.11 -8.73
N MET A 206 4.04 9.10 -8.91
CA MET A 206 4.90 8.60 -7.84
C MET A 206 5.94 9.65 -7.43
N GLY A 207 6.58 10.30 -8.41
CA GLY A 207 7.55 11.37 -8.17
C GLY A 207 6.95 12.54 -7.37
N GLN A 208 5.72 12.93 -7.68
CA GLN A 208 5.00 13.95 -6.91
C GLN A 208 4.54 13.44 -5.54
N TYR A 209 4.11 12.18 -5.44
CA TYR A 209 3.57 11.62 -4.19
C TYR A 209 4.63 11.59 -3.08
N LEU A 210 5.85 11.21 -3.44
CA LEU A 210 7.00 11.13 -2.54
C LEU A 210 7.86 12.40 -2.52
N ASP A 211 7.36 13.49 -3.12
CA ASP A 211 8.00 14.80 -3.19
C ASP A 211 9.41 14.76 -3.84
N ASN A 212 9.65 13.77 -4.72
CA ASN A 212 10.90 13.65 -5.48
C ASN A 212 11.10 14.81 -6.46
N ASN A 213 10.00 15.42 -6.92
CA ASN A 213 10.04 16.66 -7.70
C ASN A 213 10.55 17.89 -6.90
N GLN A 214 10.69 17.77 -5.58
CA GLN A 214 11.27 18.79 -4.70
C GLN A 214 12.73 18.49 -4.32
N ASN A 215 13.32 17.40 -4.85
CA ASN A 215 14.67 17.00 -4.55
C ASN A 215 15.68 18.09 -4.99
N ARG A 216 16.64 18.42 -4.13
CA ARG A 216 17.66 19.44 -4.37
C ARG A 216 19.04 18.82 -4.29
N LYS A 217 19.91 19.20 -5.23
CA LYS A 217 21.31 18.77 -5.19
C LYS A 217 21.95 19.24 -3.88
N GLN A 218 22.55 18.31 -3.14
CA GLN A 218 23.26 18.61 -1.91
C GLN A 218 24.35 19.66 -2.16
N GLY A 219 24.38 20.71 -1.33
CA GLY A 219 25.33 21.81 -1.46
C GLY A 219 24.97 22.89 -2.50
N ALA A 220 23.82 22.78 -3.18
CA ALA A 220 23.34 23.85 -4.07
C ALA A 220 22.90 25.13 -3.32
N CYS A 221 22.61 25.02 -2.03
CA CYS A 221 22.30 26.11 -1.10
C CYS A 221 22.66 25.68 0.32
N SER A 222 22.72 26.63 1.28
CA SER A 222 23.15 26.37 2.66
C SER A 222 22.29 25.35 3.41
N ASP A 223 21.04 25.17 2.99
CA ASP A 223 20.04 24.26 3.54
C ASP A 223 19.53 23.23 2.52
N CYS A 224 20.24 23.04 1.40
CA CYS A 224 19.88 22.06 0.37
C CYS A 224 20.38 20.66 0.76
N PHE A 225 19.45 19.78 1.09
CA PHE A 225 19.68 18.35 1.32
C PHE A 225 18.92 17.51 0.28
N LEU A 226 19.41 16.29 0.05
CA LEU A 226 18.72 15.30 -0.78
C LEU A 226 17.39 14.91 -0.12
N ASN A 227 16.31 14.83 -0.90
CA ASN A 227 15.05 14.29 -0.40
C ASN A 227 15.07 12.77 -0.41
N GLU A 228 15.53 12.17 0.68
CA GLU A 228 15.66 10.72 0.81
C GLU A 228 14.32 9.96 0.87
N ASN A 229 13.18 10.65 0.95
CA ASN A 229 11.87 10.01 1.09
C ASN A 229 11.63 8.98 -0.03
N PHE A 230 11.84 9.37 -1.29
CA PHE A 230 11.66 8.46 -2.42
C PHE A 230 12.55 7.21 -2.30
N GLY A 231 13.85 7.40 -2.02
CA GLY A 231 14.80 6.30 -1.92
C GLY A 231 14.48 5.36 -0.75
N ARG A 232 14.03 5.90 0.38
CA ARG A 232 13.60 5.11 1.53
C ARG A 232 12.36 4.30 1.20
N GLU A 233 11.29 4.92 0.70
CA GLU A 233 10.04 4.20 0.44
C GLU A 233 10.23 3.11 -0.62
N LEU A 234 11.01 3.39 -1.67
CA LEU A 234 11.34 2.41 -2.70
C LEU A 234 12.01 1.17 -2.10
N MET A 235 13.04 1.35 -1.27
CA MET A 235 13.81 0.25 -0.69
C MET A 235 13.05 -0.44 0.47
N GLN A 236 12.43 0.34 1.34
CA GLN A 236 11.80 -0.12 2.58
C GLN A 236 10.43 -0.74 2.36
N LEU A 237 9.56 -0.07 1.61
CA LEU A 237 8.15 -0.45 1.52
C LEU A 237 7.82 -1.17 0.21
N PHE A 238 8.42 -0.75 -0.91
CA PHE A 238 8.00 -1.26 -2.22
C PHE A 238 8.81 -2.44 -2.74
N THR A 239 10.04 -2.63 -2.27
CA THR A 239 10.94 -3.65 -2.83
C THR A 239 11.50 -4.62 -1.77
N VAL A 240 12.66 -4.30 -1.21
CA VAL A 240 13.53 -5.28 -0.55
C VAL A 240 13.33 -5.37 0.97
N GLY A 241 12.66 -4.39 1.56
CA GLY A 241 12.41 -4.34 3.00
C GLY A 241 13.64 -3.93 3.81
N VAL A 242 13.44 -3.73 5.11
CA VAL A 242 14.49 -3.21 6.02
C VAL A 242 15.55 -4.27 6.35
N PHE A 243 15.15 -5.55 6.46
CA PHE A 243 16.03 -6.63 6.89
C PHE A 243 16.04 -7.79 5.91
N MET A 244 17.21 -8.42 5.75
CA MET A 244 17.36 -9.59 4.92
C MET A 244 16.60 -10.79 5.49
N LEU A 245 15.97 -11.56 4.61
CA LEU A 245 15.22 -12.75 4.96
C LEU A 245 15.92 -14.03 4.46
N ASN A 246 15.75 -15.11 5.21
CA ASN A 246 15.99 -16.47 4.75
C ASN A 246 14.88 -16.90 3.79
N LYS A 247 15.08 -18.03 3.10
CA LYS A 247 14.06 -18.58 2.18
C LYS A 247 12.74 -18.94 2.86
N ASP A 248 12.76 -19.20 4.17
CA ASP A 248 11.59 -19.48 4.99
C ASP A 248 10.91 -18.21 5.54
N GLY A 249 11.41 -17.02 5.19
CA GLY A 249 10.88 -15.73 5.65
C GLY A 249 11.37 -15.29 7.04
N SER A 250 12.19 -16.07 7.73
CA SER A 250 12.82 -15.64 8.99
C SER A 250 13.93 -14.61 8.74
N TYR A 251 14.17 -13.71 9.69
CA TYR A 251 15.28 -12.75 9.58
C TYR A 251 16.63 -13.48 9.54
N LYS A 252 17.48 -13.09 8.58
CA LYS A 252 18.91 -13.38 8.65
C LYS A 252 19.52 -12.58 9.80
N LYS A 253 20.30 -13.25 10.63
CA LYS A 253 20.91 -12.68 11.82
C LYS A 253 22.42 -12.70 11.74
N ASP A 254 23.05 -11.66 12.27
CA ASP A 254 24.50 -11.60 12.45
C ASP A 254 24.96 -12.55 13.58
N ALA A 255 26.28 -12.61 13.84
CA ALA A 255 26.85 -13.43 14.91
C ALA A 255 26.37 -13.05 16.32
N SER A 256 25.81 -11.85 16.49
CA SER A 256 25.22 -11.37 17.76
C SER A 256 23.71 -11.64 17.86
N GLY A 257 23.10 -12.27 16.85
CA GLY A 257 21.68 -12.59 16.81
C GLY A 257 20.77 -11.44 16.37
N ARG A 258 21.33 -10.34 15.85
CA ARG A 258 20.55 -9.18 15.37
C ARG A 258 20.21 -9.31 13.88
N PRO A 259 19.01 -8.90 13.43
CA PRO A 259 18.67 -8.88 12.02
C PRO A 259 19.68 -8.07 11.19
N ILE A 260 20.02 -8.58 10.01
CA ILE A 260 20.92 -7.91 9.07
C ILE A 260 20.10 -6.95 8.21
N GLU A 261 20.48 -5.67 8.17
CA GLU A 261 19.84 -4.66 7.31
C GLU A 261 20.07 -4.96 5.82
N THR A 262 19.05 -4.70 5.00
CA THR A 262 19.11 -5.00 3.57
C THR A 262 19.93 -3.99 2.78
N TYR A 263 20.00 -2.75 3.25
CA TYR A 263 20.71 -1.64 2.62
C TYR A 263 21.21 -0.69 3.71
N SER A 264 22.19 0.13 3.37
CA SER A 264 22.79 1.13 4.23
C SER A 264 22.25 2.54 3.97
N GLN A 265 22.61 3.48 4.83
CA GLN A 265 22.31 4.89 4.59
C GLN A 265 22.93 5.42 3.28
N ALA A 266 24.10 4.91 2.88
CA ALA A 266 24.76 5.31 1.65
C ALA A 266 23.94 4.89 0.42
N ASP A 267 23.36 3.68 0.44
CA ASP A 267 22.53 3.17 -0.66
C ASP A 267 21.27 4.04 -0.87
N VAL A 268 20.64 4.50 0.22
CA VAL A 268 19.50 5.44 0.17
C VAL A 268 19.93 6.75 -0.51
N GLN A 269 21.10 7.28 -0.15
CA GLN A 269 21.59 8.53 -0.72
C GLN A 269 21.92 8.40 -2.20
N ASP A 270 22.50 7.26 -2.61
CA ASP A 270 22.84 7.02 -4.01
C ASP A 270 21.60 6.87 -4.88
N ILE A 271 20.58 6.14 -4.43
CA ILE A 271 19.32 6.00 -5.17
C ILE A 271 18.56 7.35 -5.26
N THR A 272 18.75 8.22 -4.27
CA THR A 272 18.12 9.56 -4.24
C THR A 272 18.78 10.54 -5.23
N ARG A 273 19.99 10.24 -5.71
CA ARG A 273 20.71 11.08 -6.68
C ARG A 273 20.39 10.75 -8.15
N ALA A 274 19.87 9.54 -8.39
CA ALA A 274 19.54 9.04 -9.73
C ALA A 274 18.29 9.71 -10.30
#